data_AF-V9LG54-F1
#
_entry.id   AF-V9LG54-F1
#
_cell.length_a   1.000
_cell.length_b   1.000
_cell.length_c   1.000
_cell.angle_alpha   90.00
_cell.angle_beta   90.00
_cell.angle_gamma   90.00
#
_symmetry.space_group_name_H-M   'P 1'
#
loop_
_entity.id
_entity.type
_entity.pdbx_description
1 polymer ?
#
loop_
_entity_poly.entity_id
_entity_poly.type
_entity_poly.pdbx_seq_one_letter_code
_entity_poly.pdbx_strand_id
1 'polypeptide(L)'
;MAESEEEVDVLVQRVVKDISTVFKRNPNIDEIGLIPCLEARYNRSPIVLVENKLGVESWCVKLLLPYVHNRLVLYRQRKLWLERDALIDLTCTLLLLNPDFTTAWNARKELVELGALDPIKDLYLGKLALTKFPKSPETWIHRRWILQKIIQKICLPNSKNKNNSAIVVPTEQMHRLI
;
A
#
# COMPACT_ATOMS: atom_id res chain seq x y z
N MET A 1 -2.31 -5.57 -30.71
CA MET A 1 -0.97 -4.95 -30.84
C MET A 1 -0.12 -5.57 -29.75
N ALA A 2 0.98 -6.23 -30.11
CA ALA A 2 1.92 -6.76 -29.12
C ALA A 2 2.66 -5.57 -28.50
N GLU A 3 2.21 -5.13 -27.32
CA GLU A 3 3.06 -4.33 -26.43
C GLU A 3 4.24 -5.24 -26.07
N SER A 4 5.46 -4.83 -26.39
CA SER A 4 6.64 -5.60 -26.03
C SER A 4 6.72 -5.74 -24.50
N GLU A 5 7.30 -6.84 -24.00
CA GLU A 5 7.39 -7.10 -22.55
C GLU A 5 8.09 -5.93 -21.80
N GLU A 6 9.02 -5.26 -22.47
CA GLU A 6 9.72 -4.06 -21.99
C GLU A 6 8.79 -2.83 -21.89
N GLU A 7 7.90 -2.60 -22.86
CA GLU A 7 6.93 -1.51 -22.79
C GLU A 7 5.94 -1.69 -21.63
N VAL A 8 5.50 -2.93 -21.40
CA VAL A 8 4.64 -3.28 -20.27
C VAL A 8 5.35 -3.04 -18.94
N ASP A 9 6.63 -3.42 -18.84
CA ASP A 9 7.46 -3.18 -17.64
C ASP A 9 7.54 -1.68 -17.33
N VAL A 10 7.91 -0.85 -18.30
CA VAL A 10 8.01 0.61 -18.13
C VAL A 10 6.66 1.23 -17.74
N LEU A 11 5.59 0.80 -18.39
CA LEU A 11 4.23 1.25 -18.08
C LEU A 11 3.87 0.92 -16.62
N VAL A 12 4.05 -0.34 -16.20
CA VAL A 12 3.67 -0.76 -14.85
C VAL A 12 4.51 -0.04 -13.79
N GLN A 13 5.81 0.11 -14.00
CA GLN A 13 6.67 0.87 -13.10
C GLN A 13 6.20 2.32 -12.96
N ARG A 14 5.79 2.95 -14.06
CA ARG A 14 5.19 4.29 -14.05
C ARG A 14 3.90 4.32 -13.22
N VAL A 15 3.02 3.33 -13.38
CA VAL A 15 1.74 3.28 -12.64
C VAL A 15 1.97 3.11 -11.14
N VAL A 16 2.92 2.27 -10.71
CA VAL A 16 3.29 2.13 -9.29
C VAL A 16 3.78 3.47 -8.72
N LYS A 17 4.62 4.18 -9.49
CA LYS A 17 5.12 5.52 -9.11
C LYS A 17 4.02 6.57 -9.05
N ASP A 18 3.06 6.53 -9.98
CA ASP A 18 1.92 7.43 -10.01
C ASP A 18 1.05 7.25 -8.75
N ILE A 19 0.79 6.02 -8.33
CA ILE A 19 0.07 5.71 -7.07
C ILE A 19 0.81 6.29 -5.86
N SER A 20 2.12 6.02 -5.73
CA SER A 20 2.95 6.56 -4.63
C SER A 20 2.94 8.10 -4.63
N THR A 21 2.99 8.71 -5.81
CA THR A 21 2.93 10.17 -5.98
C THR A 21 1.59 10.74 -5.55
N VAL A 22 0.48 10.05 -5.86
CA VAL A 22 -0.87 10.47 -5.45
C VAL A 22 -1.00 10.48 -3.93
N PHE A 23 -0.53 9.45 -3.22
CA PHE A 23 -0.54 9.43 -1.76
C PHE A 23 0.32 10.52 -1.12
N LYS A 24 1.44 10.89 -1.77
CA LYS A 24 2.29 12.01 -1.31
C LYS A 24 1.61 13.37 -1.52
N ARG A 25 0.82 13.52 -2.59
CA ARG A 25 0.13 14.77 -2.93
C ARG A 25 -1.15 14.98 -2.14
N ASN A 26 -1.94 13.94 -1.93
CA ASN A 26 -3.19 14.00 -1.16
C ASN A 26 -3.18 12.94 -0.04
N PRO A 27 -2.88 13.33 1.22
CA PRO A 27 -2.90 12.41 2.36
C PRO A 27 -4.32 12.07 2.84
N ASN A 28 -5.35 12.75 2.33
CA ASN A 28 -6.74 12.63 2.78
C ASN A 28 -7.59 11.74 1.87
N ILE A 29 -6.98 10.87 1.07
CA ILE A 29 -7.74 9.91 0.26
C ILE A 29 -8.57 9.04 1.20
N ASP A 30 -9.86 8.91 0.92
CA ASP A 30 -10.81 8.20 1.78
C ASP A 30 -11.31 6.90 1.15
N GLU A 31 -11.34 6.81 -0.18
CA GLU A 31 -11.88 5.68 -0.91
C GLU A 31 -11.03 5.33 -2.15
N ILE A 32 -10.91 4.03 -2.44
CA ILE A 32 -10.37 3.54 -3.70
C ILE A 32 -11.45 2.86 -4.54
N GLY A 33 -11.36 3.01 -5.86
CA GLY A 33 -12.33 2.47 -6.81
C GLY A 33 -11.68 1.98 -8.10
N LEU A 34 -12.40 1.14 -8.85
CA LEU A 34 -11.99 0.69 -10.17
C LEU A 34 -12.92 1.33 -11.21
N ILE A 35 -12.32 2.02 -12.18
CA ILE A 35 -13.04 2.74 -13.23
C ILE A 35 -13.16 1.80 -14.45
N PRO A 36 -14.38 1.45 -14.88
CA PRO A 36 -14.58 0.66 -16.10
C PRO A 36 -14.01 1.39 -17.32
N CYS A 37 -12.98 0.81 -17.92
CA CYS A 37 -12.30 1.33 -19.09
C CYS A 37 -11.66 0.16 -19.86
N LEU A 38 -12.07 -0.03 -21.11
CA LEU A 38 -11.66 -1.18 -21.93
C LEU A 38 -10.25 -1.02 -22.51
N GLU A 39 -9.90 0.22 -22.88
CA GLU A 39 -8.66 0.55 -23.59
C GLU A 39 -8.00 1.80 -23.01
N ALA A 40 -6.67 1.86 -23.10
CA ALA A 40 -5.90 2.99 -22.63
C ALA A 40 -6.22 4.25 -23.46
N ARG A 41 -6.51 5.36 -22.78
CA ARG A 41 -6.58 6.66 -23.44
C ARG A 41 -5.16 7.18 -23.63
N TYR A 42 -4.80 7.51 -24.88
CA TYR A 42 -3.45 7.94 -25.24
C TYR A 42 -2.91 9.02 -24.31
N ASN A 43 -1.70 8.80 -23.79
CA ASN A 43 -0.91 9.70 -22.95
C ASN A 43 -1.53 10.13 -21.60
N ARG A 44 -2.48 9.35 -21.07
CA ARG A 44 -3.03 9.56 -19.72
C ARG A 44 -2.63 8.44 -18.77
N SER A 45 -2.33 8.78 -17.51
CA SER A 45 -2.15 7.77 -16.46
C SER A 45 -3.50 7.09 -16.16
N PRO A 46 -3.53 5.76 -15.93
CA PRO A 46 -4.73 5.06 -15.49
C PRO A 46 -5.14 5.40 -14.04
N ILE A 47 -4.31 6.17 -13.33
CA ILE A 47 -4.59 6.63 -11.97
C ILE A 47 -5.31 7.97 -12.05
N VAL A 48 -6.56 7.98 -11.60
CA VAL A 48 -7.45 9.15 -11.64
C VAL A 48 -7.80 9.54 -10.21
N LEU A 49 -7.40 10.73 -9.79
CA LEU A 49 -7.78 11.30 -8.50
C LEU A 49 -8.89 12.33 -8.72
N VAL A 50 -10.06 12.11 -8.11
CA VAL A 50 -11.16 13.09 -8.09
C VAL A 50 -11.47 13.37 -6.62
N GLU A 51 -11.27 14.62 -6.18
CA GLU A 51 -11.38 15.00 -4.77
C GLU A 51 -10.48 14.12 -3.88
N ASN A 52 -11.08 13.29 -3.01
CA ASN A 52 -10.40 12.35 -2.13
C ASN A 52 -10.55 10.88 -2.59
N LYS A 53 -11.09 10.64 -3.79
CA LYS A 53 -11.34 9.31 -4.33
C LYS A 53 -10.29 8.93 -5.35
N LEU A 54 -9.62 7.81 -5.10
CA LEU A 54 -8.60 7.26 -5.99
C LEU A 54 -9.20 6.19 -6.91
N GLY A 55 -9.32 6.50 -8.20
CA GLY A 55 -9.75 5.58 -9.23
C GLY A 55 -8.57 4.96 -9.97
N VAL A 56 -8.67 3.66 -10.26
CA VAL A 56 -7.75 2.92 -11.14
C VAL A 56 -8.53 2.41 -12.34
N GLU A 57 -8.13 2.80 -13.55
CA GLU A 57 -8.76 2.33 -14.79
C GLU A 57 -8.56 0.81 -14.99
N SER A 58 -9.62 0.09 -15.35
CA SER A 58 -9.62 -1.38 -15.37
C SER A 58 -8.66 -2.00 -16.37
N TRP A 59 -8.38 -1.31 -17.49
CA TRP A 59 -7.49 -1.79 -18.53
C TRP A 59 -6.06 -2.02 -18.01
N CYS A 60 -5.59 -1.27 -17.00
CA CYS A 60 -4.23 -1.42 -16.51
C CYS A 60 -4.10 -2.58 -15.51
N VAL A 61 -5.20 -2.99 -14.86
CA VAL A 61 -5.19 -4.00 -13.79
C VAL A 61 -4.72 -5.37 -14.30
N LYS A 62 -5.08 -5.75 -15.53
CA LYS A 62 -4.66 -7.01 -16.16
C LYS A 62 -3.15 -7.11 -16.39
N LEU A 63 -2.46 -5.96 -16.50
CA LEU A 63 -1.00 -5.89 -16.65
C LEU A 63 -0.32 -5.69 -15.30
N LEU A 64 -0.86 -4.77 -14.51
CA LEU A 64 -0.32 -4.33 -13.23
C LEU A 64 -0.31 -5.46 -12.19
N LEU A 65 -1.43 -6.16 -12.01
CA LEU A 65 -1.57 -7.16 -10.93
C LEU A 65 -0.62 -8.37 -11.12
N PRO A 66 -0.55 -9.04 -12.29
CA PRO A 66 0.40 -10.13 -12.48
C PRO A 66 1.86 -9.68 -12.31
N TYR A 67 2.19 -8.49 -12.80
CA TYR A 67 3.52 -7.93 -12.69
C TYR A 67 3.94 -7.71 -11.22
N VAL A 68 3.13 -6.98 -10.44
CA VAL A 68 3.50 -6.68 -9.04
C VAL A 68 3.49 -7.93 -8.17
N HIS A 69 2.60 -8.88 -8.47
CA HIS A 69 2.58 -10.19 -7.83
C HIS A 69 3.88 -10.96 -8.11
N ASN A 70 4.28 -11.09 -9.39
CA ASN A 70 5.48 -11.83 -9.78
C ASN A 70 6.75 -11.20 -9.19
N ARG A 71 6.86 -9.87 -9.16
CA ARG A 71 8.00 -9.20 -8.52
C ARG A 71 8.08 -9.49 -7.03
N LEU A 72 6.96 -9.50 -6.32
CA LEU A 72 6.96 -9.85 -4.90
C LEU A 72 7.34 -11.32 -4.67
N VAL A 73 6.85 -12.23 -5.53
CA VAL A 73 7.24 -13.65 -5.47
C VAL A 73 8.75 -13.82 -5.72
N LEU A 74 9.31 -13.15 -6.73
CA LEU A 74 10.74 -13.20 -7.02
C LEU A 74 11.59 -12.61 -5.88
N TYR A 75 11.11 -11.54 -5.26
CA TYR A 75 11.72 -10.97 -4.05
C TYR A 75 11.73 -11.99 -2.91
N ARG A 76 10.60 -12.67 -2.65
CA ARG A 76 10.51 -13.73 -1.62
C ARG A 76 11.41 -14.93 -1.92
N GLN A 77 11.56 -15.29 -3.20
CA GLN A 77 12.48 -16.34 -3.65
C GLN A 77 13.95 -15.90 -3.67
N ARG A 78 14.26 -14.65 -3.29
CA ARG A 78 15.61 -14.06 -3.34
C ARG A 78 16.24 -14.05 -4.74
N LYS A 79 15.40 -14.07 -5.78
CA LYS A 79 15.81 -13.96 -7.19
C LYS A 79 15.83 -12.51 -7.67
N LEU A 80 15.15 -11.62 -6.95
CA LEU A 80 15.10 -10.19 -7.21
C LEU A 80 15.42 -9.44 -5.92
N TRP A 81 16.32 -8.47 -6.01
CA TRP A 81 16.57 -7.54 -4.91
C TRP A 81 15.71 -6.30 -5.08
N LEU A 82 15.10 -5.83 -3.99
CA LEU A 82 14.29 -4.61 -3.95
C LEU A 82 14.73 -3.76 -2.77
N GLU A 83 14.89 -2.47 -3.02
CA GLU A 83 15.05 -1.48 -1.95
C GLU A 83 13.78 -1.38 -1.10
N ARG A 84 13.94 -0.87 0.13
CA ARG A 84 12.83 -0.78 1.09
C ARG A 84 11.67 0.04 0.55
N ASP A 85 11.94 1.20 -0.03
CA ASP A 85 10.91 2.08 -0.59
C ASP A 85 10.20 1.43 -1.80
N ALA A 86 10.97 0.77 -2.67
CA ALA A 86 10.42 0.02 -3.79
C ALA A 86 9.51 -1.13 -3.33
N LEU A 87 9.89 -1.84 -2.26
CA LEU A 87 9.05 -2.90 -1.67
C LEU A 87 7.78 -2.33 -1.03
N ILE A 88 7.86 -1.16 -0.38
CA ILE A 88 6.70 -0.46 0.20
C ILE A 88 5.72 -0.07 -0.92
N ASP A 89 6.21 0.54 -2.00
CA ASP A 89 5.39 0.97 -3.14
C ASP A 89 4.77 -0.24 -3.89
N LEU A 90 5.56 -1.30 -4.08
CA LEU A 90 5.11 -2.55 -4.71
C LEU A 90 4.00 -3.22 -3.90
N THR A 91 4.22 -3.42 -2.60
CA THR A 91 3.24 -4.06 -1.71
C THR A 91 2.01 -3.18 -1.51
N CYS A 92 2.15 -1.85 -1.47
CA CYS A 92 1.03 -0.92 -1.44
C CYS A 92 0.13 -1.11 -2.67
N THR A 93 0.71 -1.03 -3.86
CA THR A 93 -0.03 -1.20 -5.13
C THR A 93 -0.74 -2.56 -5.19
N LEU A 94 -0.05 -3.63 -4.81
CA LEU A 94 -0.58 -4.98 -4.81
C LEU A 94 -1.79 -5.12 -3.86
N LEU A 95 -1.72 -4.57 -2.66
CA LEU A 95 -2.78 -4.68 -1.65
C LEU A 95 -4.00 -3.80 -1.96
N LEU A 96 -3.84 -2.69 -2.70
CA LEU A 96 -4.98 -1.91 -3.20
C LEU A 96 -5.79 -2.67 -4.28
N LEU A 97 -5.15 -3.61 -4.97
CA LEU A 97 -5.77 -4.42 -6.02
C LEU A 97 -6.26 -5.78 -5.51
N ASN A 98 -5.49 -6.42 -4.64
CA ASN A 98 -5.77 -7.73 -4.05
C ASN A 98 -5.32 -7.76 -2.58
N PRO A 99 -6.19 -7.36 -1.64
CA PRO A 99 -5.84 -7.30 -0.22
C PRO A 99 -5.80 -8.68 0.46
N ASP A 100 -6.31 -9.73 -0.17
CA ASP A 100 -6.25 -11.10 0.37
C ASP A 100 -4.91 -11.80 0.09
N PHE A 101 -3.90 -11.06 -0.37
CA PHE A 101 -2.57 -11.59 -0.57
C PHE A 101 -1.71 -11.52 0.70
N THR A 102 -1.80 -12.56 1.52
CA THR A 102 -1.10 -12.70 2.82
C THR A 102 0.40 -12.39 2.74
N THR A 103 1.08 -12.84 1.69
CA THR A 103 2.53 -12.64 1.51
C THR A 103 2.93 -11.17 1.45
N ALA A 104 2.08 -10.32 0.85
CA ALA A 104 2.29 -8.87 0.81
C ALA A 104 2.13 -8.25 2.20
N TRP A 105 1.08 -8.60 2.93
CA TRP A 105 0.93 -8.16 4.32
C TRP A 105 2.10 -8.60 5.19
N ASN A 106 2.58 -9.83 5.05
CA ASN A 106 3.74 -10.31 5.79
C ASN A 106 5.02 -9.53 5.47
N ALA A 107 5.24 -9.14 4.21
CA ALA A 107 6.40 -8.31 3.84
C ALA A 107 6.33 -6.94 4.53
N ARG A 108 5.13 -6.40 4.69
CA ARG A 108 4.89 -5.13 5.41
C ARG A 108 5.06 -5.28 6.91
N LYS A 109 4.65 -6.41 7.52
CA LYS A 109 4.95 -6.72 8.93
C LYS A 109 6.46 -6.69 9.21
N GLU A 110 7.25 -7.34 8.36
CA GLU A 110 8.72 -7.32 8.45
C GLU A 110 9.28 -5.90 8.36
N LEU A 111 8.78 -5.09 7.41
CA LEU A 111 9.18 -3.68 7.28
C LEU A 111 8.82 -2.86 8.53
N VAL A 112 7.67 -3.11 9.16
CA VAL A 112 7.26 -2.46 10.41
C VAL A 112 8.16 -2.86 11.57
N GLU A 113 8.52 -4.15 11.69
CA GLU A 113 9.41 -4.63 12.74
C GLU A 113 10.84 -4.09 12.59
N LEU A 114 11.31 -3.91 11.36
CA LEU A 114 12.58 -3.26 11.04
C LEU A 114 12.56 -1.73 11.25
N GLY A 115 11.40 -1.14 11.58
CA GLY A 115 11.24 0.31 11.70
C GLY A 115 11.31 1.06 10.37
N ALA A 116 11.24 0.35 9.24
CA ALA A 116 11.28 0.93 7.90
C ALA A 116 9.90 1.41 7.42
N LEU A 117 8.82 0.93 8.02
CA LEU A 117 7.45 1.32 7.71
C LEU A 117 6.71 1.77 8.96
N ASP A 118 6.06 2.93 8.88
CA ASP A 118 5.24 3.48 9.95
C ASP A 118 3.94 2.66 10.10
N PRO A 119 3.66 2.08 11.29
CA PRO A 119 2.42 1.37 11.57
C PRO A 119 1.14 2.15 11.24
N ILE A 120 1.16 3.48 11.41
CA ILE A 120 -0.03 4.32 11.18
C ILE A 120 -0.32 4.42 9.68
N LYS A 121 0.72 4.57 8.85
CA LYS A 121 0.58 4.51 7.38
C LYS A 121 0.05 3.15 6.93
N ASP A 122 0.40 2.09 7.63
CA ASP A 122 -0.06 0.75 7.30
C ASP A 122 -1.52 0.49 7.70
N LEU A 123 -1.98 1.06 8.82
CA LEU A 123 -3.40 1.11 9.17
C LEU A 123 -4.22 1.89 8.14
N TYR A 124 -3.66 3.00 7.63
CA TYR A 124 -4.30 3.79 6.59
C TYR A 124 -4.45 3.02 5.27
N LEU A 125 -3.42 2.27 4.85
CA LEU A 125 -3.53 1.37 3.70
C LEU A 125 -4.63 0.32 3.89
N GLY A 126 -4.70 -0.29 5.08
CA GLY A 126 -5.77 -1.24 5.41
C GLY A 126 -7.16 -0.60 5.36
N LYS A 127 -7.31 0.63 5.88
CA LYS A 127 -8.56 1.40 5.80
C LYS A 127 -9.01 1.58 4.34
N LEU A 128 -8.10 1.98 3.46
CA LEU A 128 -8.38 2.17 2.03
C LEU A 128 -8.74 0.85 1.34
N ALA A 129 -8.01 -0.23 1.61
CA ALA A 129 -8.33 -1.53 1.05
C ALA A 129 -9.76 -1.99 1.43
N LEU A 130 -10.18 -1.72 2.67
CA LEU A 130 -11.51 -2.06 3.17
C LEU A 130 -12.65 -1.26 2.52
N THR A 131 -12.40 -0.10 1.90
CA THR A 131 -13.46 0.62 1.19
C THR A 131 -13.93 -0.13 -0.04
N LYS A 132 -13.02 -0.84 -0.72
CA LYS A 132 -13.32 -1.67 -1.88
C LYS A 132 -13.57 -3.14 -1.51
N PHE A 133 -12.86 -3.65 -0.50
CA PHE A 133 -12.90 -5.05 -0.08
C PHE A 133 -13.27 -5.18 1.42
N PRO A 134 -14.49 -4.79 1.82
CA PRO A 134 -14.87 -4.70 3.24
C PRO A 134 -14.83 -6.05 3.97
N LYS A 135 -14.92 -7.15 3.22
CA LYS A 135 -14.91 -8.53 3.73
C LYS A 135 -13.54 -9.22 3.66
N SER A 136 -12.46 -8.52 3.28
CA SER A 136 -11.11 -9.10 3.18
C SER A 136 -10.62 -9.62 4.54
N PRO A 137 -10.55 -10.95 4.78
CA PRO A 137 -10.09 -11.48 6.06
C PRO A 137 -8.65 -11.10 6.38
N GLU A 138 -7.76 -11.11 5.38
CA GLU A 138 -6.33 -10.85 5.57
C GLU A 138 -6.07 -9.41 6.01
N THR A 139 -6.85 -8.45 5.50
CA THR A 139 -6.77 -7.05 5.92
C THR A 139 -7.11 -6.90 7.40
N TRP A 140 -8.18 -7.56 7.86
CA TRP A 140 -8.58 -7.54 9.27
C TRP A 140 -7.56 -8.25 10.17
N ILE A 141 -7.00 -9.38 9.73
CA ILE A 141 -5.92 -10.09 10.42
C ILE A 141 -4.71 -9.18 10.59
N HIS A 142 -4.26 -8.53 9.52
CA HIS A 142 -3.12 -7.63 9.54
C HIS A 142 -3.37 -6.40 10.44
N ARG A 143 -4.56 -5.79 10.34
CA ARG A 143 -4.96 -4.66 11.18
C ARG A 143 -4.91 -5.00 12.68
N ARG A 144 -5.39 -6.18 13.08
CA ARG A 144 -5.27 -6.66 14.47
C ARG A 144 -3.82 -6.75 14.92
N TRP A 145 -2.94 -7.29 14.08
CA TRP A 145 -1.51 -7.40 14.37
C TRP A 145 -0.85 -6.03 14.58
N ILE A 146 -1.15 -5.05 13.71
CA ILE A 146 -0.60 -3.69 13.84
C ILE A 146 -1.07 -3.03 15.15
N LEU A 147 -2.38 -3.11 15.45
CA LEU A 147 -2.95 -2.53 16.67
C LEU A 147 -2.32 -3.14 17.93
N GLN A 148 -2.12 -4.45 17.96
CA GLN A 148 -1.43 -5.12 19.06
C GLN A 148 -0.01 -4.58 19.25
N LYS A 149 0.76 -4.38 18.17
CA LYS A 149 2.11 -3.81 18.24
C LYS A 149 2.11 -2.37 18.77
N ILE A 150 1.15 -1.55 18.35
CA ILE A 150 1.03 -0.15 18.82
C ILE A 150 0.70 -0.14 20.32
N ILE A 151 -0.29 -0.92 20.75
CA ILE A 151 -0.69 -1.02 22.17
C ILE A 151 0.48 -1.51 23.02
N GLN A 152 1.21 -2.55 22.59
CA GLN A 152 2.38 -3.05 23.30
C GLN A 152 3.45 -1.97 23.47
N LYS A 153 3.72 -1.16 22.44
CA LYS A 153 4.68 -0.04 22.52
C LYS A 153 4.23 1.06 23.49
N ILE A 154 2.92 1.32 23.58
CA ILE A 154 2.37 2.32 24.50
C ILE A 154 2.38 1.81 25.95
N CYS A 155 1.97 0.56 26.17
CA CYS A 155 1.86 -0.05 27.50
C CYS A 155 3.20 -0.46 28.12
N LEU A 156 4.23 -0.71 27.30
CA LEU A 156 5.60 -0.96 27.74
C LEU A 156 6.49 0.22 27.33
N PRO A 157 6.38 1.39 27.98
CA PRO A 157 7.34 2.46 27.77
C PRO A 157 8.69 1.93 28.24
N ASN A 158 9.61 1.70 27.29
CA ASN A 158 10.95 1.21 27.59
C ASN A 158 11.57 2.05 28.71
N SER A 159 11.81 1.42 29.87
CA SER A 159 12.72 1.91 30.91
C SER A 159 14.15 1.83 30.34
N LYS A 160 14.47 2.75 29.42
CA LYS A 160 15.79 3.04 28.82
C LYS A 160 15.55 4.02 27.67
N ASN A 161 15.39 5.30 28.00
CA ASN A 161 16.08 6.42 27.35
C ASN A 161 15.63 7.74 27.97
N LYS A 162 16.50 8.31 28.81
CA LYS A 162 16.63 9.76 28.93
C LYS A 162 16.96 10.28 27.53
N ASN A 163 16.00 10.93 26.88
CA ASN A 163 16.16 12.18 26.13
C ASN A 163 14.89 12.41 25.28
N ASN A 164 14.19 13.47 25.63
CA ASN A 164 12.92 13.91 25.08
C ASN A 164 12.99 14.16 23.56
N SER A 165 12.06 13.56 22.83
CA SER A 165 11.04 14.33 22.09
C SER A 165 9.76 13.49 22.07
N ALA A 166 8.80 13.90 22.90
CA ALA A 166 7.51 13.24 22.99
C ALA A 166 6.81 13.35 21.62
N ILE A 167 6.56 12.21 20.98
CA ILE A 167 5.58 12.15 19.90
C ILE A 167 4.22 12.30 20.57
N VAL A 168 3.77 13.55 20.68
CA VAL A 168 2.37 13.86 20.98
C VAL A 168 1.60 13.46 19.74
N VAL A 169 0.94 12.31 19.78
CA VAL A 169 -0.10 11.96 18.80
C VAL A 169 -1.34 12.75 19.22
N PRO A 170 -1.80 13.74 18.44
CA PRO A 170 -3.04 14.44 18.75
C PRO A 170 -4.20 13.45 18.67
N THR A 171 -4.98 13.37 19.73
CA THR A 171 -6.15 12.50 19.92
C THR A 171 -7.22 12.64 18.83
N GLU A 172 -7.13 13.66 17.98
CA GLU A 172 -8.05 13.89 16.86
C GLU A 172 -7.86 12.91 15.68
N GLN A 173 -6.69 12.26 15.53
CA GLN A 173 -6.47 11.31 14.42
C GLN A 173 -6.97 9.89 14.69
N MET A 174 -7.14 9.48 15.96
CA MET A 174 -7.60 8.13 16.28
C MET A 174 -9.07 7.90 15.90
N HIS A 175 -9.94 8.91 16.02
CA HIS A 175 -11.36 8.78 15.65
C HIS A 175 -11.60 8.66 14.13
N ARG A 176 -10.62 8.99 13.28
CA ARG A 176 -10.74 8.83 11.82
C ARG A 176 -10.20 7.50 11.28
N LEU A 177 -9.58 6.70 12.14
CA LEU A 177 -8.87 5.47 11.76
C LEU A 177 -9.53 4.18 12.28
N ILE A 178 -10.54 4.28 13.16
CA ILE A 178 -11.40 3.17 13.60
C ILE A 178 -12.47 2.93 12.55
#